data_AF-A0A509KZD6-F1
#
_entry.id   AF-A0A509KZD6-F1
#
_cell.length_a   1.000
_cell.length_b   1.000
_cell.length_c   1.000
_cell.angle_alpha   90.00
_cell.angle_beta   90.00
_cell.angle_gamma   90.00
#
_symmetry.space_group_name_H-M   'P 1'
#
loop_
_entity.id
_entity.type
_entity.pdbx_description
1 polymer ?
#
loop_
_entity_poly.entity_id
_entity_poly.type
_entity_poly.pdbx_seq_one_letter_code
_entity_poly.pdbx_strand_id
1 'polypeptide(L)'
;FGNAFLEAVYFRKPILVNRYSIYSFDIKPKGFLAVEIDGYVTDKAVEKTRAILENAHLREKMVETNYALGKKFYSYEVLHSKLMNLMV
;
A
#
# COMPACT_ATOMS: atom_id res chain seq x y z
N PHE A 1 -4.42 -13.88 7.52
CA PHE A 1 -3.45 -13.56 6.45
C PHE A 1 -4.21 -13.53 5.14
N GLY A 2 -4.03 -12.47 4.35
CA GLY A 2 -4.92 -12.07 3.26
C GLY A 2 -5.16 -10.56 3.38
N ASN A 3 -4.13 -9.78 3.05
CA ASN A 3 -4.21 -8.33 3.12
C ASN A 3 -4.31 -7.80 1.69
N ALA A 4 -5.53 -7.46 1.29
CA ALA A 4 -5.84 -6.94 -0.04
C ALA A 4 -4.98 -5.71 -0.40
N PHE A 5 -4.55 -4.92 0.59
CA PHE A 5 -3.61 -3.82 0.35
C PHE A 5 -2.26 -4.33 -0.17
N LEU A 6 -1.67 -5.31 0.52
CA LEU A 6 -0.37 -5.87 0.14
C LEU A 6 -0.45 -6.65 -1.18
N GLU A 7 -1.57 -7.31 -1.44
CA GLU A 7 -1.84 -7.96 -2.73
C GLU A 7 -1.93 -6.93 -3.86
N ALA A 8 -2.64 -5.82 -3.66
CA ALA A 8 -2.70 -4.72 -4.62
C ALA A 8 -1.32 -4.10 -4.89
N VAL A 9 -0.49 -3.95 -3.84
CA VAL A 9 0.91 -3.54 -3.97
C VAL A 9 1.68 -4.52 -4.85
N TYR A 10 1.55 -5.82 -4.61
CA TYR A 10 2.25 -6.86 -5.37
C TYR A 10 1.88 -6.83 -6.86
N PHE A 11 0.60 -6.65 -7.17
CA PHE A 11 0.09 -6.55 -8.55
C PHE A 11 0.24 -5.15 -9.16
N ARG A 12 0.98 -4.23 -8.52
CA ARG A 12 1.22 -2.86 -8.98
C ARG A 12 -0.07 -2.13 -9.35
N LYS A 13 -1.08 -2.20 -8.47
CA LYS A 13 -2.35 -1.49 -8.64
C LYS A 13 -2.33 -0.16 -7.87
N PRO A 14 -2.91 0.93 -8.42
CA PRO A 14 -3.16 2.13 -7.62
C PRO A 14 -4.16 1.80 -6.51
N ILE A 15 -4.03 2.45 -5.35
CA ILE A 15 -4.78 2.06 -4.15
C ILE A 15 -5.56 3.24 -3.58
N LEU A 16 -6.87 3.02 -3.41
CA LEU A 16 -7.69 3.75 -2.46
C LEU A 16 -7.94 2.84 -1.25
N VAL A 17 -7.82 3.40 -0.05
CA VAL A 17 -8.03 2.67 1.19
C VAL A 17 -8.96 3.43 2.11
N ASN A 18 -9.98 2.74 2.62
CA ASN A 18 -10.70 3.20 3.80
C ASN A 18 -9.85 2.86 5.03
N ARG A 19 -9.48 3.87 5.82
CA ARG A 19 -8.55 3.67 6.94
C ARG A 19 -9.08 2.63 7.92
N TYR A 20 -8.20 1.71 8.28
CA TYR A 20 -8.41 0.71 9.33
C TYR A 20 -7.17 0.68 10.22
N SER A 21 -7.29 0.15 11.45
CA SER A 21 -6.23 0.19 12.47
C SER A 21 -4.89 -0.33 11.95
N ILE A 22 -4.86 -1.54 11.38
CA ILE A 22 -3.62 -2.14 10.84
C ILE A 22 -3.00 -1.29 9.72
N TYR A 23 -3.81 -0.69 8.83
CA TYR A 23 -3.25 0.23 7.84
C TYR A 23 -2.59 1.44 8.51
N SER A 24 -3.28 2.06 9.47
CA SER A 24 -2.81 3.27 10.13
C SER A 24 -1.55 3.06 10.97
N PHE A 25 -1.46 1.95 11.70
CA PHE A 25 -0.35 1.68 12.61
C PHE A 25 0.83 0.96 11.95
N ASP A 26 0.56 0.01 11.06
CA ASP A 26 1.62 -0.84 10.52
C ASP A 26 2.04 -0.45 9.11
N ILE A 27 1.11 -0.05 8.24
CA ILE A 27 1.37 0.13 6.81
C ILE A 27 1.73 1.58 6.49
N LYS A 28 0.87 2.52 6.85
CA LYS A 28 1.03 3.94 6.56
C LYS A 28 2.38 4.53 6.99
N PRO A 29 2.92 4.23 8.20
CA PRO A 29 4.21 4.78 8.62
C PRO A 29 5.39 4.33 7.76
N LYS A 30 5.24 3.25 6.98
CA LYS A 30 6.27 2.77 6.05
C LYS A 30 6.36 3.58 4.75
N GLY A 31 5.46 4.56 4.55
CA GLY A 31 5.50 5.51 3.43
C GLY A 31 4.73 5.08 2.18
N PHE A 32 3.82 4.11 2.29
CA PHE A 32 2.98 3.70 1.17
C PHE A 32 2.08 4.85 0.70
N LEU A 33 1.92 4.95 -0.61
CA LEU A 33 1.08 5.94 -1.28
C LEU A 33 -0.30 5.34 -1.56
N ALA A 34 -1.34 5.95 -1.00
CA ALA A 34 -2.72 5.59 -1.27
C ALA A 34 -3.62 6.84 -1.18
N VAL A 35 -4.77 6.79 -1.86
CA VAL A 35 -5.86 7.72 -1.59
C VAL A 35 -6.57 7.24 -0.32
N GLU A 36 -6.64 8.08 0.71
CA GLU A 36 -7.24 7.71 1.99
C GLU A 36 -8.64 8.28 2.13
N ILE A 37 -9.57 7.45 2.59
CA ILE A 37 -10.88 7.85 3.09
C ILE A 37 -11.06 7.36 4.53
N ASP A 38 -12.04 7.90 5.25
CA ASP A 38 -12.32 7.56 6.64
C ASP A 38 -13.82 7.45 6.87
N GLY A 39 -14.37 6.27 6.64
CA GLY A 39 -15.80 5.99 6.78
C GLY A 39 -16.70 6.59 5.68
N TYR A 40 -16.24 7.63 4.97
CA TYR A 40 -16.99 8.29 3.91
C TYR A 40 -16.09 8.75 2.75
N VAL A 41 -16.66 8.74 1.54
CA VAL A 41 -15.99 9.26 0.32
C VAL A 41 -16.11 10.79 0.33
N THR A 42 -15.02 11.47 -0.03
CA THR A 42 -14.96 12.93 -0.15
C THR A 42 -14.65 13.34 -1.58
N ASP A 43 -15.08 14.54 -2.00
CA ASP A 43 -14.76 15.08 -3.33
C ASP A 43 -13.25 15.07 -3.59
N LYS A 44 -12.46 15.45 -2.58
CA LYS A 44 -10.99 15.39 -2.63
C LYS A 44 -10.45 13.98 -2.92
N ALA A 45 -11.07 12.94 -2.35
CA ALA A 45 -10.67 11.56 -2.62
C ALA A 45 -11.05 11.15 -4.05
N VAL A 46 -12.20 11.58 -4.54
CA VAL A 46 -12.65 11.35 -5.92
C VAL A 46 -11.70 12.04 -6.92
N GLU A 47 -11.40 13.32 -6.71
CA GLU A 47 -10.47 14.09 -7.56
C GLU A 47 -9.08 13.47 -7.62
N LYS A 48 -8.51 13.08 -6.47
CA LYS A 48 -7.22 12.41 -6.41
C LYS A 48 -7.22 11.07 -7.13
N THR A 49 -8.28 10.28 -6.93
CA THR A 49 -8.43 8.98 -7.60
C THR A 49 -8.50 9.17 -9.10
N ARG A 50 -9.31 10.12 -9.57
CA ARG A 50 -9.41 10.51 -10.98
C ARG A 50 -8.05 10.92 -11.55
N ALA A 51 -7.33 11.79 -10.86
CA ALA A 51 -6.00 12.24 -11.29
C ALA A 51 -5.01 11.08 -11.45
N ILE A 52 -5.03 10.09 -10.55
CA ILE A 52 -4.17 8.90 -10.65
C ILE A 52 -4.58 7.99 -11.82
N LEU A 53 -5.89 7.86 -12.07
CA LEU A 53 -6.38 7.04 -13.18
C LEU A 53 -6.10 7.67 -14.54
N GLU A 54 -6.24 8.99 -14.66
CA GLU A 54 -6.09 9.72 -15.92
C GLU A 54 -4.61 10.07 -16.23
N ASN A 55 -3.74 10.17 -15.21
CA ASN A 55 -2.32 10.48 -15.40
C ASN A 55 -1.42 9.25 -15.19
N ALA A 56 -0.85 8.75 -16.29
CA ALA A 56 0.03 7.57 -16.28
C ALA A 56 1.28 7.76 -15.41
N HIS A 57 1.89 8.96 -15.41
CA HIS A 57 3.09 9.24 -14.62
C HIS A 57 2.80 9.20 -13.11
N LEU A 58 1.66 9.77 -12.68
CA LEU A 58 1.24 9.71 -11.27
C LEU A 58 0.96 8.26 -10.83
N ARG A 59 0.32 7.49 -11.71
CA ARG A 59 0.05 6.06 -11.46
C ARG A 59 1.33 5.26 -11.33
N GLU A 60 2.26 5.40 -12.28
CA GLU A 60 3.56 4.71 -12.27
C GLU A 60 4.35 5.05 -11.01
N LYS A 61 4.43 6.34 -10.66
CA LYS A 61 5.09 6.78 -9.42
C LYS A 61 4.50 6.11 -8.19
N MET A 62 3.17 6.04 -8.09
CA MET A 62 2.50 5.38 -6.96
C MET A 62 2.83 3.88 -6.91
N VAL A 63 2.63 3.16 -8.02
CA VAL A 63 2.73 1.69 -8.02
C VAL A 63 4.17 1.22 -7.85
N GLU A 64 5.16 1.90 -8.44
CA GLU A 64 6.57 1.54 -8.30
C GLU A 64 7.10 1.85 -6.89
N THR A 65 6.73 3.00 -6.32
CA THR A 65 7.08 3.33 -4.92
C THR A 65 6.50 2.27 -3.97
N ASN A 66 5.23 1.94 -4.13
CA ASN A 66 4.56 0.95 -3.30
C ASN A 66 5.18 -0.44 -3.47
N TYR A 67 5.48 -0.87 -4.69
CA TYR A 67 6.10 -2.16 -4.96
C TYR A 67 7.47 -2.28 -4.29
N ALA A 68 8.31 -1.25 -4.40
CA ALA A 68 9.62 -1.20 -3.74
C ALA A 68 9.51 -1.30 -2.21
N LEU A 69 8.55 -0.58 -1.61
CA LEU A 69 8.27 -0.66 -0.17
C LEU A 69 7.73 -2.04 0.23
N GLY A 70 6.87 -2.64 -0.58
CA GLY A 70 6.38 -4.01 -0.40
C GLY A 70 7.54 -5.00 -0.34
N LYS A 71 8.46 -4.94 -1.30
CA LYS A 71 9.67 -5.78 -1.33
C LYS A 71 10.57 -5.55 -0.11
N LYS A 72 10.68 -4.31 0.37
CA LYS A 72 11.53 -3.96 1.53
C LYS A 72 10.97 -4.46 2.86
N PHE A 73 9.66 -4.43 3.06
CA PHE A 73 9.04 -4.62 4.38
C PHE A 73 8.18 -5.87 4.52
N TYR A 74 7.65 -6.41 3.42
CA TYR A 74 6.62 -7.45 3.43
C TYR A 74 6.92 -8.60 2.45
N SER A 75 8.18 -8.73 2.01
CA SER A 75 8.59 -9.82 1.13
C SER A 75 8.74 -11.14 1.88
N TYR A 76 8.75 -12.23 1.12
CA TYR A 76 8.95 -13.57 1.68
C TYR A 76 10.33 -13.69 2.33
N GLU A 77 11.36 -13.05 1.77
CA GLU A 77 12.71 -13.04 2.34
C GLU A 77 12.73 -12.39 3.73
N VAL A 78 11.98 -11.29 3.92
CA VAL A 78 11.84 -10.64 5.23
C VAL A 78 11.13 -11.55 6.23
N LEU A 79 10.07 -12.25 5.80
CA LEU A 79 9.37 -13.21 6.65
C LEU A 79 10.29 -14.36 7.07
N HIS A 80 11.00 -14.96 6.10
CA HIS A 80 11.93 -16.05 6.33
C HIS A 80 13.03 -15.66 7.31
N SER A 81 13.67 -14.50 7.10
CA SER A 81 14.72 -13.99 8.00
C SER A 81 14.19 -13.77 9.43
N LYS A 82 12.98 -13.23 9.59
CA LYS A 82 12.38 -13.03 10.92
C LYS A 82 12.04 -14.34 11.62
N LEU A 83 11.53 -15.34 10.90
CA LEU A 83 11.21 -16.64 11.47
C LEU A 83 12.48 -17.37 11.89
N MET A 84 13.53 -17.36 11.06
CA MET A 84 14.81 -17.95 11.41
C MET A 84 15.41 -17.35 12.68
N ASN A 85 15.30 -16.03 12.87
CA ASN A 85 15.77 -15.37 14.09
C ASN A 85 14.99 -15.77 15.37
N LEU A 86 13.80 -16.36 15.24
CA LEU A 86 13.00 -16.84 16.38
C LEU A 86 13.19 -18.33 16.66
N MET A 87 13.80 -19.07 15.72
CA MET A 87 14.05 -20.51 15.80
C MET A 87 15.46 -20.85 16.29
N VAL A 88 16.28 -19.82 16.56
CA VAL A 88 17.62 -19.89 17.17
C VAL A 88 17.53 -19.32 18.57
#